data_AF-A0A968E4V2-F1
#
_entry.id   AF-A0A968E4V2-F1
#
_cell.length_a   1.000
_cell.length_b   1.000
_cell.length_c   1.000
_cell.angle_alpha   90.00
_cell.angle_beta   90.00
_cell.angle_gamma   90.00
#
_symmetry.space_group_name_H-M   'P 1'
#
loop_
_entity.id
_entity.type
_entity.pdbx_description
1 polymer ?
#
loop_
_entity_poly.entity_id
_entity_poly.type
_entity_poly.pdbx_seq_one_letter_code
_entity_poly.pdbx_strand_id
1 'polypeptide(L)'
;HMAGCEIRTVFVGIAGGHIKGISGHGMITIREREVARRDLERVIESANAVLIPADREIIHVIPQEYIVDGQAGIKDPIGIFGVKLETKVHIVTGQVTAAQNLVKCIHGAGMDVADVVLEQLASSEAVLTDDEKEIGSVLIDCGGGTTDIAVFVGGSIRYTENVTLGGDNIDR
;
A
#
# COMPACT_ATOMS: atom_id res chain seq x y z
N HIS A 1 4.35 28.97 -15.27
CA HIS A 1 4.70 28.10 -16.42
C HIS A 1 3.56 27.11 -16.62
N MET A 2 2.95 27.05 -17.81
CA MET A 2 2.02 25.96 -18.18
C MET A 2 2.81 24.86 -18.87
N ALA A 3 2.58 23.60 -18.51
CA ALA A 3 3.28 22.42 -19.04
C ALA A 3 3.01 22.15 -20.54
N GLY A 4 2.11 22.91 -21.18
CA GLY A 4 1.83 22.83 -22.63
C GLY A 4 1.11 21.55 -23.06
N CYS A 5 0.61 20.74 -22.11
CA CYS A 5 -0.12 19.51 -22.37
C CYS A 5 -1.52 19.54 -21.73
N GLU A 6 -2.44 18.79 -22.34
CA GLU A 6 -3.75 18.51 -21.78
C GLU A 6 -3.64 17.34 -20.79
N ILE A 7 -3.97 17.58 -19.52
CA ILE A 7 -3.99 16.52 -18.50
C ILE A 7 -5.40 15.94 -18.48
N ARG A 8 -5.51 14.65 -18.81
CA ARG A 8 -6.81 13.93 -18.81
C ARG A 8 -6.97 12.99 -17.64
N THR A 9 -5.89 12.40 -17.15
CA THR A 9 -5.94 11.37 -16.12
C THR A 9 -4.82 11.59 -15.11
N VAL A 10 -5.12 11.41 -13.83
CA VAL A 10 -4.19 11.64 -12.72
C VAL A 10 -4.20 10.48 -11.72
N PHE A 11 -3.07 10.27 -11.03
CA PHE A 11 -3.04 9.57 -9.76
C PHE A 11 -3.31 10.59 -8.65
N VAL A 12 -4.14 10.25 -7.67
CA VAL A 12 -4.48 11.15 -6.56
C VAL A 12 -3.94 10.60 -5.24
N GLY A 13 -3.24 11.44 -4.48
CA GLY A 13 -2.77 11.12 -3.14
C GLY A 13 -3.92 11.08 -2.12
N ILE A 14 -3.83 10.17 -1.14
CA ILE A 14 -4.68 10.16 0.04
C ILE A 14 -3.85 9.92 1.30
N ALA A 15 -4.08 10.73 2.33
CA ALA A 15 -3.44 10.65 3.64
C ALA A 15 -4.37 11.21 4.74
N GLY A 16 -3.99 11.02 6.00
CA GLY A 16 -4.74 11.52 7.15
C GLY A 16 -5.45 10.43 7.95
N GLY A 17 -6.05 10.82 9.07
CA GLY A 17 -6.63 9.90 10.08
C GLY A 17 -7.81 9.02 9.62
N HIS A 18 -8.25 9.14 8.36
CA HIS A 18 -9.21 8.22 7.75
C HIS A 18 -8.53 6.99 7.11
N ILE A 19 -7.21 6.99 6.98
CA ILE A 19 -6.40 5.88 6.51
C ILE A 19 -5.97 4.98 7.68
N LYS A 20 -5.89 3.67 7.42
CA LYS A 20 -5.39 2.70 8.39
C LYS A 20 -4.67 1.56 7.71
N GLY A 21 -3.46 1.28 8.17
CA GLY A 21 -2.73 0.06 7.84
C GLY A 21 -3.15 -1.10 8.75
N ILE A 22 -3.36 -2.28 8.16
CA ILE A 22 -3.58 -3.53 8.89
C ILE A 22 -2.76 -4.64 8.22
N SER A 23 -2.41 -5.67 8.98
CA SER A 23 -1.68 -6.82 8.45
C SER A 23 -2.64 -7.94 8.06
N GLY A 24 -2.40 -8.56 6.92
CA GLY A 24 -3.06 -9.77 6.46
C GLY A 24 -2.07 -10.93 6.34
N HIS A 25 -2.56 -12.15 6.50
CA HIS A 25 -1.80 -13.37 6.27
C HIS A 25 -2.68 -14.37 5.52
N GLY A 26 -2.15 -14.93 4.44
CA GLY A 26 -2.85 -15.88 3.57
C GLY A 26 -2.04 -17.14 3.37
N MET A 27 -2.72 -18.25 3.15
CA MET A 27 -2.10 -19.56 2.96
C MET A 27 -2.92 -20.40 2.00
N ILE A 28 -2.25 -21.04 1.04
CA ILE A 28 -2.86 -21.98 0.10
C ILE A 28 -1.98 -23.21 -0.10
N THR A 29 -2.59 -24.27 -0.63
CA THR A 29 -1.89 -25.44 -1.17
C THR A 29 -1.58 -25.23 -2.65
N ILE A 30 -0.34 -25.53 -3.05
CA ILE A 30 0.16 -25.50 -4.42
C ILE A 30 -0.23 -26.82 -5.10
N ARG A 31 -0.93 -26.75 -6.24
CA ARG A 31 -1.48 -27.94 -6.92
C ARG A 31 -0.43 -28.72 -7.71
N GLU A 32 0.41 -28.02 -8.46
CA GLU A 32 1.38 -28.62 -9.39
C GLU A 32 2.79 -28.76 -8.77
N ARG A 33 2.89 -28.61 -7.44
CA ARG A 33 4.13 -28.62 -6.66
C ARG A 33 5.16 -27.57 -7.04
N GLU A 34 4.83 -26.65 -7.92
CA GLU A 34 5.62 -25.50 -8.33
C GLU A 34 4.70 -24.27 -8.29
N VAL A 35 5.19 -23.18 -7.71
CA VAL A 35 4.41 -21.96 -7.57
C VAL A 35 4.24 -21.29 -8.94
N ALA A 36 2.98 -21.14 -9.36
CA ALA A 36 2.61 -20.41 -10.57
C ALA A 36 1.94 -19.06 -10.24
N ARG A 37 1.81 -18.17 -11.23
CA ARG A 37 1.16 -16.86 -11.06
C ARG A 37 -0.26 -16.95 -10.45
N ARG A 38 -1.04 -17.95 -10.86
CA ARG A 38 -2.38 -18.21 -10.28
C ARG A 38 -2.35 -18.53 -8.78
N ASP A 39 -1.24 -19.07 -8.28
CA ASP A 39 -1.07 -19.37 -6.86
C ASP A 39 -0.73 -18.08 -6.08
N LEU A 40 -0.02 -17.12 -6.68
CA LEU A 40 0.16 -15.78 -6.11
C LEU A 40 -1.18 -15.05 -5.99
N GLU A 41 -1.98 -15.04 -7.04
CA GLU A 41 -3.30 -14.40 -7.03
C GLU A 41 -4.17 -14.98 -5.90
N ARG A 42 -4.23 -16.31 -5.80
CA ARG A 42 -5.01 -17.01 -4.75
C ARG A 42 -4.49 -16.77 -3.34
N VAL A 43 -3.17 -16.72 -3.13
CA VAL A 43 -2.62 -16.49 -1.78
C VAL A 43 -2.81 -15.04 -1.34
N ILE A 44 -2.74 -14.09 -2.26
CA ILE A 44 -3.04 -12.68 -2.02
C ILE A 44 -4.54 -12.51 -1.70
N GLU A 45 -5.44 -13.11 -2.48
CA GLU A 45 -6.88 -13.14 -2.19
C GLU A 45 -7.15 -13.70 -0.78
N SER A 46 -6.49 -14.81 -0.42
CA SER A 46 -6.59 -15.38 0.92
C SER A 46 -6.09 -14.44 2.00
N ALA A 47 -5.00 -13.70 1.76
CA ALA A 47 -4.43 -12.77 2.74
C ALA A 47 -5.28 -11.51 2.93
N ASN A 48 -6.05 -11.16 1.91
CA ASN A 48 -6.97 -10.02 1.89
C ASN A 48 -8.36 -10.33 2.48
N ALA A 49 -8.62 -11.58 2.88
CA ALA A 49 -9.88 -12.01 3.49
C ALA A 49 -10.02 -11.54 4.95
N VAL A 50 -9.66 -10.29 5.22
CA VAL A 50 -9.79 -9.61 6.51
C VAL A 50 -11.14 -8.91 6.61
N LEU A 51 -11.69 -8.80 7.82
CA LEU A 51 -12.93 -8.06 8.05
C LEU A 51 -12.68 -6.56 7.91
N ILE A 52 -13.15 -5.98 6.81
CA ILE A 52 -13.13 -4.54 6.58
C ILE A 52 -14.50 -3.97 6.98
N PRO A 53 -14.56 -2.95 7.86
CA PRO A 53 -15.79 -2.23 8.16
C PRO A 53 -16.49 -1.72 6.90
N ALA A 54 -17.82 -1.71 6.87
CA ALA A 54 -18.60 -1.35 5.68
C ALA A 54 -18.41 0.11 5.21
N ASP A 55 -17.92 0.99 6.08
CA ASP A 55 -17.58 2.38 5.77
C ASP A 55 -16.15 2.56 5.23
N ARG A 56 -15.41 1.45 5.05
CA ARG A 56 -14.03 1.44 4.57
C ARG A 56 -13.87 0.60 3.33
N GLU A 57 -12.89 0.98 2.51
CA GLU A 57 -12.45 0.21 1.35
C GLU A 57 -10.94 -0.04 1.40
N ILE A 58 -10.50 -1.06 0.68
CA ILE A 58 -9.08 -1.35 0.51
C ILE A 58 -8.54 -0.41 -0.58
N ILE A 59 -7.50 0.34 -0.24
CA ILE A 59 -6.79 1.24 -1.16
C ILE A 59 -5.59 0.51 -1.75
N HIS A 60 -4.77 -0.16 -0.91
CA HIS A 60 -3.60 -0.91 -1.35
C HIS A 60 -3.50 -2.26 -0.65
N VAL A 61 -2.99 -3.25 -1.37
CA VAL A 61 -2.53 -4.52 -0.83
C VAL A 61 -1.08 -4.72 -1.25
N ILE A 62 -0.18 -4.76 -0.28
CA ILE A 62 1.26 -4.77 -0.53
C ILE A 62 1.84 -6.06 0.05
N PRO A 63 2.20 -7.05 -0.77
CA PRO A 63 2.91 -8.24 -0.31
C PRO A 63 4.26 -7.88 0.32
N GLN A 64 4.47 -8.33 1.56
CA GLN A 64 5.69 -8.06 2.32
C GLN A 64 6.71 -9.18 2.17
N GLU A 65 6.22 -10.42 2.15
CA GLU A 65 7.04 -11.61 1.93
C GLU A 65 6.15 -12.78 1.51
N TYR A 66 6.77 -13.74 0.84
CA TYR A 66 6.21 -15.07 0.60
C TYR A 66 6.97 -16.10 1.42
N ILE A 67 6.25 -17.18 1.75
CA ILE A 67 6.77 -18.30 2.51
C ILE A 67 6.41 -19.58 1.76
N VAL A 68 7.42 -20.37 1.35
CA VAL A 68 7.20 -21.66 0.68
C VAL A 68 7.68 -22.77 1.58
N ASP A 69 6.78 -23.69 1.96
CA ASP A 69 7.07 -24.81 2.88
C ASP A 69 7.80 -24.40 4.17
N GLY A 70 7.51 -23.20 4.68
CA GLY A 70 8.10 -22.64 5.90
C GLY A 70 9.40 -21.84 5.69
N GLN A 71 9.94 -21.79 4.47
CA GLN A 71 11.05 -20.90 4.13
C GLN A 71 10.52 -19.49 3.85
N ALA A 72 10.83 -18.55 4.73
CA ALA A 72 10.39 -17.15 4.68
C ALA A 72 11.38 -16.23 3.96
N GLY A 73 11.01 -14.95 3.80
CA GLY A 73 11.86 -13.94 3.15
C GLY A 73 11.92 -14.04 1.61
N ILE A 74 11.01 -14.80 0.98
CA ILE A 74 10.97 -14.94 -0.47
C ILE A 74 10.24 -13.72 -1.06
N LYS A 75 10.87 -13.02 -2.00
CA LYS A 75 10.25 -11.88 -2.72
C LYS A 75 9.42 -12.30 -3.92
N ASP A 76 9.97 -13.20 -4.73
CA ASP A 76 9.30 -13.76 -5.90
C ASP A 76 9.29 -15.30 -5.76
N PRO A 77 8.14 -15.91 -5.44
CA PRO A 77 8.06 -17.35 -5.25
C PRO A 77 7.84 -18.10 -6.56
N ILE A 78 7.65 -17.44 -7.71
CA ILE A 78 7.34 -18.11 -8.98
C ILE A 78 8.47 -19.07 -9.36
N GLY A 79 8.11 -20.31 -9.70
CA GLY A 79 9.04 -21.37 -10.07
C GLY A 79 9.68 -22.10 -8.87
N ILE A 80 9.36 -21.70 -7.64
CA ILE A 80 9.81 -22.43 -6.44
C ILE A 80 8.94 -23.67 -6.26
N PHE A 81 9.59 -24.83 -6.07
CA PHE A 81 8.91 -26.07 -5.74
C PHE A 81 8.46 -26.11 -4.29
N GLY A 82 7.22 -26.50 -4.05
CA GLY A 82 6.68 -26.67 -2.70
C GLY A 82 5.24 -27.15 -2.68
N VAL A 83 4.72 -27.44 -1.49
CA VAL A 83 3.33 -27.89 -1.28
C VAL A 83 2.45 -26.77 -0.72
N LYS A 84 3.03 -25.87 0.06
CA LYS A 84 2.33 -24.78 0.74
C LYS A 84 2.97 -23.44 0.39
N LEU A 85 2.13 -22.48 0.01
CA LEU A 85 2.48 -21.08 -0.21
C LEU A 85 1.74 -20.22 0.81
N GLU A 86 2.46 -19.34 1.50
CA GLU A 86 1.89 -18.32 2.38
C GLU A 86 2.39 -16.93 1.95
N THR A 87 1.64 -15.90 2.34
CA THR A 87 2.08 -14.52 2.19
C THR A 87 1.67 -13.69 3.40
N LYS A 88 2.49 -12.70 3.74
CA LYS A 88 2.10 -11.60 4.63
C LYS A 88 1.91 -10.35 3.78
N VAL A 89 0.84 -9.62 4.02
CA VAL A 89 0.50 -8.39 3.29
C VAL A 89 0.31 -7.23 4.25
N HIS A 90 0.70 -6.04 3.82
CA HIS A 90 0.23 -4.79 4.40
C HIS A 90 -0.98 -4.31 3.62
N ILE A 91 -2.12 -4.20 4.27
CA ILE A 91 -3.37 -3.74 3.68
C ILE A 91 -3.62 -2.32 4.15
N VAL A 92 -3.77 -1.40 3.21
CA VAL A 92 -4.12 -0.02 3.47
C VAL A 92 -5.61 0.14 3.21
N THR A 93 -6.33 0.64 4.18
CA THR A 93 -7.76 0.93 4.06
C THR A 93 -8.02 2.41 4.25
N GLY A 94 -9.06 2.93 3.62
CA GLY A 94 -9.53 4.31 3.78
C GLY A 94 -11.04 4.37 4.01
N GLN A 95 -11.56 5.48 4.54
CA GLN A 95 -12.99 5.72 4.54
C GLN A 95 -13.49 5.90 3.10
N VAL A 96 -14.55 5.19 2.73
CA VAL A 96 -15.14 5.23 1.39
C VAL A 96 -15.52 6.66 1.00
N THR A 97 -16.09 7.41 1.94
CA THR A 97 -16.50 8.80 1.72
C THR A 97 -15.32 9.72 1.42
N ALA A 98 -14.17 9.51 2.05
CA ALA A 98 -12.98 10.32 1.82
C ALA A 98 -12.43 10.12 0.40
N ALA A 99 -12.26 8.86 -0.02
CA ALA A 99 -11.79 8.53 -1.37
C ALA A 99 -12.78 9.01 -2.45
N GLN A 100 -14.09 8.77 -2.26
CA GLN A 100 -15.11 9.22 -3.20
C GLN A 100 -15.17 10.75 -3.34
N ASN A 101 -14.99 11.49 -2.24
CA ASN A 101 -14.96 12.96 -2.29
C ASN A 101 -13.76 13.46 -3.10
N LEU A 102 -12.58 12.83 -2.96
CA LEU A 102 -11.41 13.16 -3.78
C LEU A 102 -11.68 12.90 -5.27
N VAL A 103 -12.15 11.70 -5.61
CA VAL A 103 -12.48 11.33 -7.00
C VAL A 103 -13.50 12.30 -7.61
N LYS A 104 -14.55 12.62 -6.86
CA LYS A 104 -15.58 13.58 -7.29
C LYS A 104 -15.01 14.97 -7.56
N CYS A 105 -14.11 15.46 -6.69
CA CYS A 105 -13.45 16.75 -6.90
C CYS A 105 -12.61 16.76 -8.18
N ILE A 106 -11.87 15.69 -8.46
CA ILE A 106 -11.04 15.58 -9.67
C ILE A 106 -11.91 15.50 -10.93
N HIS A 107 -12.98 14.70 -10.92
CA HIS A 107 -13.95 14.67 -12.02
C HIS A 107 -14.61 16.03 -12.26
N GLY A 108 -14.92 16.77 -11.19
CA GLY A 108 -15.43 18.14 -11.27
C GLY A 108 -14.46 19.13 -11.93
N ALA A 109 -13.16 18.83 -11.91
CA ALA A 109 -12.13 19.59 -12.62
C ALA A 109 -11.91 19.13 -14.07
N GLY A 110 -12.69 18.17 -14.57
CA GLY A 110 -12.62 17.67 -15.96
C GLY A 110 -11.50 16.66 -16.22
N MET A 111 -10.99 16.00 -15.17
CA MET A 111 -9.96 14.95 -15.25
C MET A 111 -10.50 13.64 -14.69
N ASP A 112 -9.98 12.51 -15.16
CA ASP A 112 -10.25 11.18 -14.61
C ASP A 112 -9.20 10.77 -13.56
N VAL A 113 -9.58 9.88 -12.64
CA VAL A 113 -8.65 9.29 -11.67
C VAL A 113 -8.23 7.90 -12.15
N ALA A 114 -6.92 7.70 -12.35
CA ALA A 114 -6.35 6.38 -12.65
C ALA A 114 -6.37 5.49 -11.41
N ASP A 115 -5.91 6.02 -10.28
CA ASP A 115 -5.88 5.31 -9.00
C ASP A 115 -5.70 6.29 -7.82
N VAL A 116 -6.07 5.82 -6.63
CA VAL A 116 -5.86 6.51 -5.35
C VAL A 116 -4.63 5.91 -4.66
N VAL A 117 -3.63 6.73 -4.40
CA VAL A 117 -2.33 6.30 -3.90
C VAL A 117 -2.13 6.77 -2.46
N LEU A 118 -1.68 5.88 -1.57
CA LEU A 118 -1.25 6.27 -0.23
C LEU A 118 -0.05 7.22 -0.32
N GLU A 119 -0.14 8.41 0.26
CA GLU A 119 0.94 9.40 0.14
C GLU A 119 2.26 8.91 0.72
N GLN A 120 2.26 8.18 1.85
CA GLN A 120 3.47 7.55 2.39
C GLN A 120 4.18 6.66 1.37
N LEU A 121 3.40 5.90 0.57
CA LEU A 121 3.95 5.03 -0.46
C LEU A 121 4.56 5.88 -1.59
N ALA A 122 3.81 6.87 -2.09
CA ALA A 122 4.28 7.76 -3.14
C ALA A 122 5.55 8.55 -2.73
N SER A 123 5.56 9.13 -1.53
CA SER A 123 6.70 9.85 -0.96
C SER A 123 7.91 8.91 -0.82
N SER A 124 7.70 7.66 -0.41
CA SER A 124 8.80 6.68 -0.30
C SER A 124 9.46 6.36 -1.64
N GLU A 125 8.69 6.28 -2.72
CA GLU A 125 9.23 6.06 -4.07
C GLU A 125 10.01 7.27 -4.58
N ALA A 126 9.70 8.46 -4.09
CA ALA A 126 10.39 9.68 -4.49
C ALA A 126 11.72 9.90 -3.75
N VAL A 127 11.84 9.44 -2.49
CA VAL A 127 12.96 9.85 -1.62
C VAL A 127 13.81 8.71 -1.08
N LEU A 128 13.30 7.46 -1.04
CA LEU A 128 14.05 6.31 -0.53
C LEU A 128 14.63 5.50 -1.67
N THR A 129 15.89 5.10 -1.49
CA THR A 129 16.55 4.09 -2.33
C THR A 129 16.12 2.67 -1.94
N ASP A 130 16.28 1.71 -2.85
CA ASP A 130 16.01 0.30 -2.56
C ASP A 130 16.87 -0.23 -1.40
N ASP A 131 18.13 0.21 -1.30
CA ASP A 131 19.04 -0.18 -0.22
C ASP A 131 18.55 0.33 1.16
N GLU A 132 18.01 1.55 1.22
CA GLU A 132 17.42 2.10 2.45
C GLU A 132 16.14 1.37 2.85
N LYS A 133 15.30 0.98 1.87
CA LYS A 133 14.11 0.15 2.13
C LYS A 133 14.51 -1.26 2.60
N GLU A 134 15.65 -1.77 2.12
CA GLU A 134 16.14 -3.11 2.47
C GLU A 134 16.71 -3.23 3.87
N ILE A 135 17.72 -2.40 4.17
CA ILE A 135 18.39 -2.38 5.49
C ILE A 135 17.38 -2.03 6.59
N GLY A 136 16.41 -1.19 6.24
CA GLY A 136 15.32 -0.77 7.08
C GLY A 136 15.37 0.74 7.32
N SER A 137 14.25 1.41 7.13
CA SER A 137 14.14 2.86 7.24
C SER A 137 12.77 3.28 7.75
N VAL A 138 12.69 4.51 8.24
CA VAL A 138 11.44 5.17 8.62
C VAL A 138 11.33 6.44 7.81
N LEU A 139 10.28 6.55 7.01
CA LEU A 139 9.88 7.78 6.35
C LEU A 139 8.95 8.54 7.28
N ILE A 140 9.23 9.83 7.48
CA ILE A 140 8.37 10.77 8.18
C ILE A 140 8.09 11.92 7.23
N ASP A 141 6.84 12.03 6.79
CA ASP A 141 6.35 13.06 5.88
C ASP A 141 5.57 14.09 6.69
N CYS A 142 6.13 15.30 6.83
CA CYS A 142 5.57 16.37 7.64
C CYS A 142 4.78 17.34 6.76
N GLY A 143 3.47 17.13 6.66
CA GLY A 143 2.55 18.00 5.94
C GLY A 143 2.01 19.17 6.77
N GLY A 144 1.06 19.91 6.20
CA GLY A 144 0.42 21.04 6.87
C GLY A 144 -0.48 20.61 8.03
N GLY A 145 -1.39 19.66 7.81
CA GLY A 145 -2.33 19.20 8.84
C GLY A 145 -1.97 17.85 9.49
N THR A 146 -1.05 17.11 8.90
CA THR A 146 -0.69 15.74 9.33
C THR A 146 0.79 15.48 9.21
N THR A 147 1.24 14.50 9.99
CA THR A 147 2.55 13.88 9.86
C THR A 147 2.33 12.40 9.62
N ASP A 148 2.83 11.92 8.49
CA ASP A 148 2.59 10.59 7.96
C ASP A 148 3.86 9.75 8.13
N ILE A 149 3.71 8.53 8.66
CA ILE A 149 4.84 7.65 9.00
C ILE A 149 4.72 6.37 8.20
N ALA A 150 5.83 5.93 7.60
CA ALA A 150 5.96 4.58 7.03
C ALA A 150 7.28 3.93 7.45
N VAL A 151 7.21 2.65 7.79
CA VAL A 151 8.37 1.84 8.18
C VAL A 151 8.62 0.80 7.08
N PHE A 152 9.84 0.72 6.60
CA PHE A 152 10.28 -0.26 5.61
C PHE A 152 11.30 -1.19 6.23
N VAL A 153 11.20 -2.50 5.96
CA VAL A 153 12.19 -3.52 6.33
C VAL A 153 12.12 -4.67 5.33
N GLY A 154 13.26 -5.11 4.80
CA GLY A 154 13.29 -6.20 3.84
C GLY A 154 12.73 -5.78 2.48
N GLY A 155 12.87 -4.50 2.13
CA GLY A 155 12.45 -3.95 0.83
C GLY A 155 10.94 -3.69 0.71
N SER A 156 10.16 -3.92 1.76
CA SER A 156 8.71 -3.69 1.77
C SER A 156 8.27 -2.85 2.95
N ILE A 157 7.17 -2.14 2.77
CA ILE A 157 6.46 -1.46 3.85
C ILE A 157 5.96 -2.47 4.88
N ARG A 158 6.26 -2.20 6.15
CA ARG A 158 5.89 -3.02 7.31
C ARG A 158 4.77 -2.41 8.13
N TYR A 159 4.73 -1.08 8.17
CA TYR A 159 3.81 -0.34 9.01
C TYR A 159 3.58 1.05 8.44
N THR A 160 2.38 1.56 8.66
CA THR A 160 1.97 2.92 8.30
C THR A 160 1.16 3.50 9.45
N GLU A 161 1.39 4.76 9.77
CA GLU A 161 0.61 5.50 10.76
C GLU A 161 0.43 6.94 10.32
N ASN A 162 -0.61 7.58 10.86
CA ASN A 162 -0.84 9.00 10.69
C ASN A 162 -0.97 9.67 12.05
N VAL A 163 -0.32 10.82 12.19
CA VAL A 163 -0.52 11.70 13.33
C VAL A 163 -1.19 12.97 12.83
N THR A 164 -2.31 13.35 13.44
CA THR A 164 -3.04 14.59 13.13
C THR A 164 -2.37 15.81 13.74
N LEU A 165 -1.07 15.98 13.45
CA LEU A 165 -0.23 17.10 13.81
C LEU A 165 0.65 17.43 12.61
N GLY A 166 0.72 18.70 12.21
CA GLY A 166 1.57 19.15 11.11
C GLY A 166 2.04 20.60 11.31
N GLY A 167 2.44 21.25 10.23
CA GLY A 167 2.86 22.66 10.24
C GLY A 167 1.82 23.61 10.86
N ASP A 168 0.52 23.35 10.69
CA ASP A 168 -0.58 24.12 11.27
C ASP A 168 -0.56 24.18 12.80
N ASN A 169 0.14 23.23 13.45
CA ASN A 169 0.30 23.18 14.90
C ASN A 169 1.54 23.93 15.40
N ILE A 170 2.43 24.34 14.49
CA ILE A 170 3.66 25.07 14.79
C ILE A 170 3.45 26.57 14.57
N ASP A 171 2.71 26.94 13.51
CA ASP A 171 2.52 28.32 13.08
C ASP A 171 1.33 29.04 13.76
N ARG A 172 0.71 28.43 14.79
CA ARG A 172 -0.44 28.98 15.54
C ARG A 172 -0.13 29.31 16.99
#